data_AF-A0A4V0WVF6-F1
#
_entry.id   AF-A0A4V0WVF6-F1
#
_cell.length_a   1.000
_cell.length_b   1.000
_cell.length_c   1.000
_cell.angle_alpha   90.00
_cell.angle_beta   90.00
_cell.angle_gamma   90.00
#
_symmetry.space_group_name_H-M   'P 1'
#
loop_
_entity.id
_entity.type
_entity.pdbx_description
1 polymer ?
#
loop_
_entity_poly.entity_id
_entity_poly.type
_entity_poly.pdbx_seq_one_letter_code
_entity_poly.pdbx_strand_id
1 'polypeptide(L)' 'MNALAEKLRFLPHLSEHERVLYAWSLAATPQERWDRHESFLRSHGLFTRSGRKKYGLSS' A
#
# COMPACT_ATOMS: atom_id res chain seq x y z
N MET A 1 12.58 21.09 -8.03
CA MET A 1 12.84 19.97 -7.09
C MET A 1 11.55 19.16 -6.98
N ASN A 2 11.58 17.86 -7.27
CA ASN A 2 10.38 17.01 -7.26
C ASN A 2 9.80 16.92 -5.85
N ALA A 3 8.54 17.33 -5.64
CA ALA A 3 7.85 17.25 -4.34
C ALA A 3 7.88 15.84 -3.70
N LEU A 4 8.01 14.81 -4.54
CA LEU A 4 8.22 13.41 -4.13
C LEU A 4 9.55 13.21 -3.37
N ALA A 5 10.62 13.83 -3.84
CA ALA A 5 11.96 13.71 -3.25
C ALA A 5 12.05 14.43 -1.89
N GLU A 6 11.31 15.52 -1.71
CA GLU A 6 11.20 16.21 -0.42
C GLU A 6 10.46 15.36 0.61
N LYS A 7 9.36 14.68 0.23
CA LYS A 7 8.64 13.77 1.14
C LYS A 7 9.49 12.57 1.56
N LEU A 8 10.32 12.04 0.66
CA LEU A 8 11.22 10.93 0.96
C LEU A 8 12.39 11.33 1.86
N ARG A 9 12.83 12.60 1.83
CA ARG A 9 13.93 13.11 2.68
C ARG A 9 13.63 13.04 4.19
N PHE A 10 12.36 13.06 4.59
CA PHE A 10 11.96 13.04 6.00
C PHE A 10 11.76 11.63 6.59
N LEU A 11 12.10 10.57 5.83
CA LEU A 11 11.90 9.19 6.26
C LEU A 11 13.23 8.43 6.37
N PRO A 12 14.16 8.88 7.24
CA PRO A 12 15.48 8.25 7.38
C PRO A 12 15.41 6.82 7.92
N HIS A 13 14.33 6.48 8.64
CA HIS A 13 14.10 5.17 9.25
C HIS A 13 13.59 4.10 8.28
N LEU A 14 13.16 4.47 7.07
CA LEU A 14 12.74 3.49 6.07
C LEU A 14 13.96 2.85 5.41
N SER A 15 13.94 1.53 5.33
CA SER A 15 14.81 0.75 4.45
C SER A 15 14.62 1.16 2.98
N GLU A 16 15.59 0.81 2.12
CA GLU A 16 15.52 1.10 0.69
C GLU A 16 14.23 0.56 0.04
N HIS A 17 13.87 -0.67 0.38
CA HIS A 17 12.68 -1.32 -0.14
C HIS A 17 11.39 -0.60 0.28
N GLU A 18 11.32 -0.14 1.52
CA GLU A 18 10.18 0.63 2.02
C GLU A 18 10.09 2.01 1.36
N ARG A 19 11.23 2.66 1.09
CA ARG A 19 11.27 3.93 0.35
C ARG A 19 10.76 3.77 -1.08
N VAL A 20 11.11 2.67 -1.77
CA VAL A 20 10.60 2.37 -3.11
C VAL A 20 9.09 2.17 -3.09
N LEU A 21 8.58 1.35 -2.15
CA LEU A 21 7.14 1.12 -1.99
C LEU A 21 6.39 2.43 -1.67
N TYR A 22 6.98 3.28 -0.83
CA TYR A 22 6.39 4.57 -0.48
C TYR A 22 6.42 5.56 -1.64
N ALA A 23 7.51 5.63 -2.40
CA ALA A 23 7.58 6.44 -3.62
C ALA A 23 6.52 6.00 -4.65
N TRP A 24 6.36 4.69 -4.83
CA TRP A 24 5.34 4.11 -5.72
C TRP A 24 3.91 4.37 -5.26
N SER A 25 3.64 4.48 -3.96
CA SER A 25 2.32 4.81 -3.43
C SER A 25 1.99 6.30 -3.57
N LEU A 26 3.00 7.16 -3.41
CA LEU A 26 2.89 8.60 -3.61
C LEU A 26 2.71 8.98 -5.08
N ALA A 27 3.36 8.27 -6.00
CA ALA A 27 3.24 8.48 -7.43
C ALA A 27 1.92 7.94 -8.02
N ALA A 28 1.24 7.03 -7.32
CA ALA A 28 -0.01 6.45 -7.78
C ALA A 28 -1.20 7.41 -7.63
N THR A 29 -2.04 7.45 -8.65
CA THR A 29 -3.37 8.08 -8.60
C THR A 29 -4.25 7.40 -7.54
N PRO A 30 -5.30 8.08 -7.05
CA PRO A 30 -6.24 7.46 -6.12
C PRO A 30 -6.82 6.12 -6.63
N GLN A 31 -7.12 6.04 -7.93
CA GLN A 31 -7.65 4.81 -8.54
C GLN A 31 -6.60 3.69 -8.53
N GLU A 32 -5.37 3.96 -8.97
CA GLU A 32 -4.31 2.95 -8.97
C GLU A 32 -3.98 2.44 -7.56
N ARG A 33 -4.06 3.31 -6.54
CA ARG A 33 -3.94 2.87 -5.15
C ARG A 33 -5.06 1.92 -4.75
N TRP A 34 -6.30 2.23 -5.16
CA TRP A 34 -7.45 1.37 -4.90
C TRP A 34 -7.30 0.01 -5.58
N ASP A 35 -6.90 -0.01 -6.86
CA ASP A 35 -6.74 -1.25 -7.63
C ASP A 35 -5.65 -2.15 -7.04
N ARG A 36 -4.54 -1.57 -6.57
CA ARG A 36 -3.48 -2.29 -5.85
C ARG A 36 -3.99 -2.84 -4.52
N HIS A 37 -4.78 -2.06 -3.79
CA HIS A 37 -5.37 -2.53 -2.53
C HIS A 37 -6.31 -3.71 -2.76
N GLU A 38 -7.19 -3.63 -3.77
CA GLU A 38 -8.04 -4.76 -4.16
C GLU A 38 -7.22 -5.99 -4.56
N SER A 39 -6.16 -5.80 -5.35
CA SER A 39 -5.28 -6.89 -5.77
C SER A 39 -4.62 -7.58 -4.58
N PHE A 40 -4.14 -6.80 -3.60
CA PHE A 40 -3.60 -7.32 -2.34
C PHE A 40 -4.65 -8.14 -1.57
N LEU A 41 -5.87 -7.60 -1.43
CA LEU A 41 -6.95 -8.30 -0.73
C LEU A 41 -7.32 -9.60 -1.45
N ARG A 42 -7.34 -9.62 -2.78
CA ARG A 42 -7.64 -10.83 -3.56
C ARG A 42 -6.54 -11.87 -3.41
N SER A 43 -5.27 -11.49 -3.51
CA SER A 43 -4.15 -12.43 -3.40
C SER A 43 -4.02 -13.06 -2.03
N HIS A 44 -4.46 -12.37 -0.98
CA HIS A 44 -4.47 -12.88 0.40
C HIS A 44 -5.80 -13.54 0.81
N GLY A 45 -6.75 -13.66 -0.12
CA GLY A 45 -8.09 -14.20 0.18
C GLY A 45 -8.88 -13.35 1.17
N LEU A 46 -8.55 -12.06 1.31
CA LEU A 46 -9.20 -11.08 2.19
C LEU A 46 -10.24 -10.22 1.47
N PHE A 47 -10.43 -10.43 0.17
CA PHE A 47 -11.35 -9.62 -0.63
C PHE A 47 -12.80 -9.78 -0.15
N THR A 48 -13.21 -10.99 0.22
CA THR A 48 -14.58 -11.29 0.67
C THR A 48 -14.69 -11.30 2.19
N ARG A 49 -15.91 -11.07 2.70
CA ARG A 49 -16.23 -11.14 4.14
C ARG A 49 -15.91 -12.52 4.74
N SER A 50 -16.21 -13.60 4.01
CA SER A 50 -15.88 -14.96 4.42
C SER A 50 -14.36 -15.19 4.50
N GLY A 51 -13.63 -14.65 3.54
CA GLY A 51 -12.17 -14.63 3.52
C GLY A 51 -11.57 -13.94 4.74
N ARG A 52 -12.07 -12.75 5.10
CA ARG A 52 -11.66 -12.03 6.31
C ARG A 52 -11.97 -12.78 7.60
N LYS A 53 -13.13 -13.47 7.66
CA LYS A 53 -13.54 -14.27 8.83
C LYS A 53 -12.55 -15.42 9.11
N LYS A 54 -11.96 -16.03 8.08
CA LYS A 54 -10.92 -17.07 8.23
C LYS A 54 -9.72 -16.58 9.04
N TYR A 55 -9.41 -15.28 8.95
CA TYR A 55 -8.29 -14.64 9.65
C TYR A 55 -8.74 -13.87 10.90
N GLY A 56 -10.00 -13.99 11.33
CA GLY A 56 -10.52 -13.28 12.50
C GLY A 56 -10.71 -11.77 12.30
N LEU A 57 -10.69 -11.28 11.05
CA LEU A 57 -10.75 -9.85 10.71
C LEU A 57 -12.18 -9.32 10.50
N SER A 58 -13.20 -10.10 10.85
CA SER A 58 -14.61 -9.70 10.70
C SER A 58 -15.14 -9.05 11.99
N SER A 59 -15.12 -7.72 12.04
CA SER A 59 -15.92 -6.89 12.95
C SER A 59 -17.22 -6.46 12.27
#